data_AF-H9GJJ8-F1
#
_entry.id   AF-H9GJJ8-F1
#
_cell.length_a   1.000
_cell.length_b   1.000
_cell.length_c   1.000
_cell.angle_alpha   90.00
_cell.angle_beta   90.00
_cell.angle_gamma   90.00
#
_symmetry.space_group_name_H-M   'P 1'
#
loop_
_entity.id
_entity.type
_entity.pdbx_description
1 polymer ?
#
loop_
_entity_poly.entity_id
_entity_poly.type
_entity_poly.pdbx_seq_one_letter_code
_entity_poly.pdbx_strand_id
1 'polypeptide(L)'
;QLPEASVALPNDEESGNCSSKQICHCDCPNYCVITPVVFFTQDCGLQNKAWYAGSCDRQTAEAALLQYNKDSAYLVRRSSRHGCSQPFTLAVLYKSHVYNIPIRYIESSHQYSLGKDGRSHEELFDSVSSIIQSYTERPMTLIDGKTSAKEQTCLMFPVKP
;
A
#
# COMPACT_ATOMS: atom_id res chain seq x y z
N GLN A 1 -45.71 -11.77 -26.99
CA GLN A 1 -45.78 -10.86 -25.84
C GLN A 1 -44.52 -11.10 -25.02
N LEU A 2 -43.52 -10.25 -25.19
CA LEU A 2 -42.23 -10.30 -24.49
C LEU A 2 -42.42 -9.70 -23.08
N PRO A 3 -41.81 -10.23 -22.01
CA PRO A 3 -41.77 -9.51 -20.75
C PRO A 3 -40.68 -8.44 -20.78
N GLU A 4 -41.05 -7.25 -20.31
CA GLU A 4 -40.19 -6.07 -20.19
C GLU A 4 -39.03 -6.32 -19.20
N ALA A 5 -37.84 -5.83 -19.56
CA ALA A 5 -36.71 -5.75 -18.66
C ALA A 5 -36.78 -4.43 -17.87
N SER A 6 -36.88 -4.52 -16.55
CA SER A 6 -36.69 -3.38 -15.65
C SER A 6 -35.29 -3.41 -15.05
N VAL A 7 -34.52 -2.34 -15.26
CA VAL A 7 -33.24 -2.09 -14.61
C VAL A 7 -33.51 -1.56 -13.22
N ALA A 8 -33.02 -2.26 -12.18
CA ALA A 8 -32.93 -1.71 -10.84
C ALA A 8 -31.52 -1.15 -10.62
N LEU A 9 -31.41 0.17 -10.47
CA LEU A 9 -30.27 0.80 -9.84
C LEU A 9 -30.39 0.61 -8.32
N PRO A 10 -29.39 0.11 -7.60
CA PRO A 10 -29.39 0.25 -6.16
C PRO A 10 -28.89 1.65 -5.79
N ASN A 11 -29.81 2.34 -5.12
CA ASN A 11 -29.72 3.63 -4.46
C ASN A 11 -28.45 3.80 -3.59
N ASP A 12 -27.91 5.02 -3.64
CA ASP A 12 -27.05 5.58 -2.59
C ASP A 12 -27.86 5.80 -1.29
N GLU A 13 -27.11 5.84 -0.18
CA GLU A 13 -27.50 6.09 1.22
C GLU A 13 -28.05 4.90 2.03
N GLU A 14 -27.21 4.35 2.92
CA GLU A 14 -27.63 4.23 4.31
C GLU A 14 -26.45 4.41 5.28
N SER A 15 -26.59 5.45 6.10
CA SER A 15 -25.89 5.67 7.37
C SER A 15 -26.12 4.47 8.29
N GLY A 16 -25.11 3.61 8.45
CA GLY A 16 -25.20 2.39 9.26
C GLY A 16 -24.31 2.44 10.49
N ASN A 17 -24.85 2.96 11.60
CA ASN A 17 -24.38 2.68 12.95
C ASN A 17 -24.35 1.15 13.18
N CYS A 18 -23.23 0.56 13.62
CA CYS A 18 -23.18 -0.88 13.87
C CYS A 18 -22.48 -1.22 15.20
N SER A 19 -23.30 -1.35 16.23
CA SER A 19 -23.01 -2.20 17.40
C SER A 19 -23.20 -3.67 17.04
N SER A 20 -22.11 -4.45 17.04
CA SER A 20 -22.01 -5.78 17.69
C SER A 20 -20.94 -6.68 17.05
N LYS A 21 -19.83 -6.80 17.79
CA LYS A 21 -19.07 -8.01 18.14
C LYS A 21 -19.07 -9.21 17.16
N GLN A 22 -17.91 -9.39 16.51
CA GLN A 22 -17.22 -10.69 16.40
C GLN A 22 -15.70 -10.42 16.38
N ILE A 23 -14.98 -10.99 17.35
CA ILE A 23 -13.64 -10.59 17.78
C ILE A 23 -12.56 -11.26 16.93
N CYS A 24 -11.73 -10.46 16.25
CA CYS A 24 -10.35 -10.82 15.94
C CYS A 24 -9.49 -10.28 17.09
N HIS A 25 -8.78 -11.14 17.82
CA HIS A 25 -7.79 -10.71 18.83
C HIS A 25 -6.56 -10.11 18.13
N CYS A 26 -6.69 -8.86 17.72
CA CYS A 26 -5.58 -7.94 17.55
C CYS A 26 -6.16 -6.56 17.82
N ASP A 27 -5.80 -5.97 18.95
CA ASP A 27 -6.12 -4.59 19.34
C ASP A 27 -5.45 -3.59 18.38
N CYS A 28 -5.83 -3.60 17.10
CA CYS A 28 -5.38 -2.63 16.12
C CYS A 28 -6.49 -1.58 15.95
N PRO A 29 -6.29 -0.31 16.36
CA PRO A 29 -7.30 0.75 16.32
C PRO A 29 -7.74 1.20 14.90
N ASN A 30 -7.28 0.51 13.84
CA ASN A 30 -7.46 0.87 12.43
C ASN A 30 -8.15 -0.22 11.59
N TYR A 31 -8.75 -1.23 12.23
CA TYR A 31 -9.39 -2.37 11.59
C TYR A 31 -10.89 -2.12 11.42
N CYS A 32 -11.39 -2.10 10.18
CA CYS A 32 -12.84 -2.12 9.92
C CYS A 32 -13.19 -3.38 9.12
N VAL A 33 -13.97 -4.26 9.73
CA VAL A 33 -14.53 -5.44 9.05
C VAL A 33 -15.81 -5.05 8.33
N ILE A 34 -15.72 -4.78 7.03
CA ILE A 34 -16.90 -4.75 6.16
C ILE A 34 -16.79 -5.97 5.26
N THR A 35 -17.50 -7.04 5.62
CA THR A 35 -17.56 -8.29 4.86
C THR A 35 -17.76 -8.05 3.35
N PRO A 36 -17.11 -8.81 2.45
CA PRO A 36 -16.09 -9.85 2.65
C PRO A 36 -14.65 -9.30 2.58
N VAL A 37 -14.43 -7.99 2.71
CA VAL A 37 -13.14 -7.35 2.42
C VAL A 37 -12.59 -6.68 3.67
N VAL A 38 -11.42 -7.12 4.12
CA VAL A 38 -10.72 -6.47 5.24
C VAL A 38 -10.21 -5.11 4.77
N PHE A 39 -10.82 -4.01 5.17
CA PHE A 39 -10.33 -2.66 4.88
C PHE A 39 -9.56 -2.11 6.08
N PHE A 40 -8.32 -1.67 5.85
CA PHE A 40 -7.67 -0.79 6.81
C PHE A 40 -8.27 0.60 6.63
N THR A 41 -8.58 1.32 7.70
CA THR A 41 -9.06 2.73 7.62
C THR A 41 -8.12 3.60 6.78
N GLN A 42 -6.83 3.27 6.80
CA GLN A 42 -5.75 3.90 6.03
C GLN A 42 -5.91 3.74 4.51
N ASP A 43 -6.69 2.77 4.04
CA ASP A 43 -6.95 2.47 2.63
C ASP A 43 -7.87 3.51 1.98
N CYS A 44 -8.80 4.10 2.76
CA CYS A 44 -9.77 5.08 2.28
C CYS A 44 -9.12 6.31 1.60
N GLY A 45 -7.98 6.78 2.13
CA GLY A 45 -7.25 7.90 1.55
C GLY A 45 -6.37 7.55 0.33
N LEU A 46 -6.25 6.26 -0.01
CA LEU A 46 -5.31 5.76 -1.02
C LEU A 46 -5.98 5.28 -2.31
N GLN A 47 -7.28 4.93 -2.29
CA GLN A 47 -7.95 4.30 -3.45
C GLN A 47 -7.85 5.09 -4.76
N ASN A 48 -7.86 6.43 -4.65
CA ASN A 48 -7.82 7.33 -5.80
C ASN A 48 -6.39 7.69 -6.26
N LYS A 49 -5.36 7.10 -5.64
CA LYS A 49 -3.96 7.37 -6.00
C LYS A 49 -3.55 6.49 -7.18
N ALA A 50 -2.90 7.10 -8.18
CA ALA A 50 -2.45 6.41 -9.39
C ALA A 50 -1.38 5.31 -9.13
N TRP A 51 -0.71 5.38 -7.98
CA TRP A 51 0.31 4.43 -7.54
C TRP A 51 -0.22 3.37 -6.56
N TYR A 52 -1.49 3.45 -6.14
CA TYR A 52 -2.04 2.51 -5.17
C TYR A 52 -2.69 1.31 -5.85
N ALA A 53 -2.19 0.10 -5.56
CA ALA A 53 -2.57 -1.17 -6.16
C ALA A 53 -3.45 -2.04 -5.24
N GLY A 54 -3.92 -1.51 -4.11
CA GLY A 54 -4.84 -2.25 -3.23
C GLY A 54 -4.28 -3.58 -2.73
N SER A 55 -5.12 -4.62 -2.76
CA SER A 55 -4.78 -5.99 -2.38
C SER A 55 -3.99 -6.77 -3.45
N CYS A 56 -3.44 -6.09 -4.47
CA CYS A 56 -2.57 -6.72 -5.47
C CYS A 56 -1.46 -7.51 -4.78
N ASP A 57 -1.28 -8.77 -5.21
CA ASP A 57 -0.23 -9.63 -4.68
C ASP A 57 1.16 -9.19 -5.16
N ARG A 58 2.19 -9.81 -4.58
CA ARG A 58 3.58 -9.47 -4.90
C ARG A 58 3.93 -9.81 -6.35
N GLN A 59 3.52 -10.98 -6.85
CA GLN A 59 3.88 -11.42 -8.20
C GLN A 59 3.26 -10.51 -9.26
N THR A 60 1.99 -10.16 -9.09
CA THR A 60 1.26 -9.27 -10.01
C THR A 60 1.88 -7.87 -10.03
N ALA A 61 2.25 -7.33 -8.86
CA ALA A 61 2.96 -6.05 -8.78
C ALA A 61 4.33 -6.07 -9.46
N GLU A 62 5.13 -7.12 -9.23
CA GLU A 62 6.45 -7.30 -9.85
C GLU A 62 6.32 -7.41 -11.38
N ALA A 63 5.36 -8.20 -11.86
CA ALA A 63 5.09 -8.36 -13.28
C ALA A 63 4.67 -7.04 -13.95
N ALA A 64 3.76 -6.27 -13.33
CA ALA A 64 3.31 -4.98 -13.85
C ALA A 64 4.46 -3.98 -13.98
N LEU A 65 5.33 -3.91 -12.97
CA LEU A 65 6.51 -3.05 -13.00
C LEU A 65 7.49 -3.47 -14.09
N LEU A 66 7.82 -4.76 -14.17
CA LEU A 66 8.72 -5.31 -15.19
C LEU A 66 8.18 -5.14 -16.60
N GLN A 67 6.87 -5.26 -16.80
CA GLN A 67 6.23 -4.99 -18.09
C GLN A 67 6.28 -3.51 -18.47
N TYR A 68 6.12 -2.61 -17.49
CA TYR A 68 6.24 -1.17 -17.72
C TYR A 68 7.69 -0.76 -18.06
N ASN A 69 8.68 -1.48 -17.51
CA ASN A 69 10.10 -1.42 -17.86
C ASN A 69 10.70 0.00 -17.93
N LYS A 70 10.39 0.83 -16.93
CA LYS A 70 11.08 2.10 -16.71
C LYS A 70 11.68 2.13 -15.32
N ASP A 71 12.95 2.50 -15.25
CA ASP A 71 13.58 2.78 -13.97
C ASP A 71 12.78 3.84 -13.21
N SER A 72 12.72 3.68 -11.89
CA SER A 72 11.95 4.56 -11.00
C SER A 72 10.43 4.39 -11.11
N ALA A 73 9.97 3.34 -11.80
CA ALA A 73 8.56 2.95 -11.76
C ALA A 73 8.22 2.33 -10.41
N TYR A 74 7.04 2.65 -9.88
CA TYR A 74 6.67 2.25 -8.53
C TYR A 74 5.18 2.06 -8.33
N LEU A 75 4.83 1.29 -7.31
CA LEU A 75 3.47 1.16 -6.80
C LEU A 75 3.48 0.83 -5.30
N VAL A 76 2.39 1.11 -4.61
CA VAL A 76 2.15 0.68 -3.23
C VAL A 76 1.04 -0.35 -3.23
N ARG A 77 1.27 -1.47 -2.55
CA ARG A 77 0.29 -2.54 -2.35
C ARG A 77 0.16 -2.87 -0.88
N ARG A 78 -0.92 -3.58 -0.53
CA ARG A 78 -1.06 -4.18 0.80
C ARG A 78 -0.03 -5.28 1.00
N SER A 79 0.50 -5.35 2.22
CA SER A 79 1.34 -6.47 2.62
C SER A 79 0.47 -7.71 2.86
N SER A 80 0.92 -8.87 2.38
CA SER A 80 0.23 -10.15 2.58
C SER A 80 0.70 -10.93 3.82
N ARG A 81 1.79 -10.49 4.47
CA ARG A 81 2.53 -11.33 5.44
C ARG A 81 2.71 -10.77 6.85
N HIS A 82 2.51 -9.48 7.08
CA HIS A 82 3.07 -8.81 8.27
C HIS A 82 2.05 -8.02 9.11
N GLY A 83 0.75 -8.20 8.88
CA GLY A 83 -0.30 -7.66 9.76
C GLY A 83 -0.24 -6.14 9.94
N CYS A 84 -0.66 -5.66 11.13
CA CYS A 84 -0.83 -4.24 11.42
C CYS A 84 0.48 -3.45 11.50
N SER A 85 1.62 -4.08 11.82
CA SER A 85 2.90 -3.40 11.97
C SER A 85 3.57 -3.09 10.62
N GLN A 86 3.15 -3.75 9.55
CA GLN A 86 3.59 -3.47 8.18
C GLN A 86 2.40 -3.58 7.20
N PRO A 87 1.49 -2.60 7.21
CA PRO A 87 0.25 -2.67 6.45
C PRO A 87 0.49 -2.62 4.93
N PHE A 88 1.57 -1.98 4.48
CA PHE A 88 1.86 -1.77 3.06
C PHE A 88 3.28 -2.18 2.66
N THR A 89 3.46 -2.33 1.35
CA THR A 89 4.75 -2.54 0.70
C THR A 89 4.85 -1.58 -0.48
N LEU A 90 5.95 -0.81 -0.54
CA LEU A 90 6.34 -0.04 -1.70
C LEU A 90 7.19 -0.93 -2.62
N ALA A 91 6.74 -1.14 -3.85
CA ALA A 91 7.49 -1.85 -4.88
C ALA A 91 8.08 -0.83 -5.87
N VAL A 92 9.39 -0.92 -6.13
CA VAL A 92 10.11 0.00 -7.04
C VAL A 92 10.94 -0.80 -8.03
N LEU A 93 10.77 -0.55 -9.33
CA LEU A 93 11.66 -1.04 -10.37
C LEU A 93 12.85 -0.10 -10.53
N TYR A 94 14.04 -0.65 -10.44
CA TYR A 94 15.27 0.06 -10.72
C TYR A 94 16.34 -0.90 -11.23
N LYS A 95 16.95 -0.57 -12.38
CA LYS A 95 17.97 -1.38 -13.06
C LYS A 95 17.56 -2.85 -13.23
N SER A 96 16.36 -3.06 -13.77
CA SER A 96 15.78 -4.39 -14.00
C SER A 96 15.54 -5.23 -12.72
N HIS A 97 15.60 -4.61 -11.54
CA HIS A 97 15.30 -5.27 -10.27
C HIS A 97 14.10 -4.61 -9.57
N VAL A 98 13.19 -5.42 -9.02
CA VAL A 98 12.06 -4.93 -8.23
C VAL A 98 12.37 -5.02 -6.75
N TYR A 99 12.55 -3.87 -6.12
CA TYR A 99 12.76 -3.72 -4.69
C TYR A 99 11.42 -3.69 -3.96
N ASN A 100 11.19 -4.67 -3.08
CA ASN A 100 10.00 -4.72 -2.22
C ASN A 100 10.34 -4.16 -0.83
N ILE A 101 9.94 -2.92 -0.58
CA ILE A 101 10.32 -2.14 0.60
C ILE A 101 9.12 -2.11 1.57
N PRO A 102 9.26 -2.69 2.78
CA PRO A 102 8.25 -2.58 3.82
C PRO A 102 7.87 -1.12 4.12
N ILE A 103 6.57 -0.83 4.22
CA ILE A 103 6.06 0.37 4.88
C ILE A 103 5.50 -0.09 6.22
N ARG A 104 6.18 0.29 7.30
CA ARG A 104 5.82 -0.07 8.66
C ARG A 104 4.98 1.00 9.31
N TYR A 105 4.15 0.61 10.25
CA TYR A 105 3.41 1.49 11.13
C TYR A 105 4.03 1.43 12.53
N ILE A 106 4.33 2.59 13.10
CA ILE A 106 4.93 2.75 14.41
C ILE A 106 3.83 3.19 15.36
N GLU A 107 3.35 2.26 16.17
CA GLU A 107 2.18 2.49 17.03
C GLU A 107 2.41 3.58 18.08
N SER A 108 3.63 3.72 18.60
CA SER A 108 3.95 4.69 19.65
C SER A 108 3.86 6.15 19.18
N SER A 109 4.15 6.43 17.92
CA SER A 109 4.09 7.78 17.34
C SER A 109 2.96 7.96 16.32
N HIS A 110 2.21 6.89 16.02
CA HIS A 110 1.19 6.85 14.97
C HIS A 110 1.71 7.24 13.57
N GLN A 111 2.97 6.97 13.27
CA GLN A 111 3.63 7.33 12.01
C GLN A 111 4.07 6.09 11.22
N TYR A 112 4.57 6.33 10.01
CA TYR A 112 5.08 5.30 9.12
C TYR A 112 6.58 5.45 8.90
N SER A 113 7.23 4.32 8.61
CA SER A 113 8.64 4.30 8.21
C SER A 113 8.89 3.27 7.11
N LEU A 114 9.97 3.45 6.35
CA LEU A 114 10.39 2.55 5.27
C LEU A 114 11.48 1.58 5.70
N GLY A 115 11.38 0.36 5.20
CA GLY A 115 12.38 -0.69 5.37
C GLY A 115 12.23 -1.48 6.66
N LYS A 116 13.28 -2.22 7.00
CA LYS A 116 13.35 -3.06 8.21
C LYS A 116 13.73 -2.22 9.43
N ASP A 117 13.17 -2.59 10.58
CA ASP A 117 13.44 -2.04 11.91
C ASP A 117 14.94 -2.08 12.25
N GLY A 118 15.37 -1.11 13.06
CA GLY A 118 16.69 -1.11 13.69
C GLY A 118 17.75 -0.33 12.92
N ARG A 119 17.35 0.57 12.00
CA ARG A 119 18.29 1.51 11.39
C ARG A 119 18.49 2.72 12.30
N SER A 120 19.73 3.17 12.46
CA SER A 120 19.95 4.50 13.04
C SER A 120 19.42 5.54 12.05
N HIS A 121 18.53 6.43 12.52
CA HIS A 121 17.87 7.46 11.71
C HIS A 121 16.78 6.94 10.76
N GLU A 122 15.79 6.23 11.30
CA GLU A 122 14.54 5.94 10.57
C GLU A 122 13.74 7.23 10.37
N GLU A 123 13.39 7.53 9.13
CA GLU A 123 12.52 8.65 8.80
C GLU A 123 11.07 8.28 9.11
N LEU A 124 10.37 9.23 9.73
CA LEU A 124 8.99 9.10 10.14
C LEU A 124 8.10 9.97 9.27
N PHE A 125 6.96 9.41 8.87
CA PHE A 125 6.01 10.06 7.98
C PHE A 125 4.60 9.96 8.56
N ASP A 126 3.82 11.02 8.45
CA ASP A 126 2.45 11.01 8.98
C ASP A 126 1.48 10.16 8.12
N SER A 127 1.84 9.86 6.87
CA SER A 127 1.02 9.05 5.97
C SER A 127 1.84 8.35 4.89
N VAL A 128 1.24 7.33 4.25
CA VAL A 128 1.81 6.73 3.03
C VAL A 128 1.94 7.76 1.91
N SER A 129 1.00 8.72 1.81
CA SER A 129 1.08 9.75 0.78
C SER A 129 2.28 10.68 0.99
N SER A 130 2.63 11.01 2.24
CA SER A 130 3.81 11.84 2.53
C SER A 130 5.13 11.08 2.28
N ILE A 131 5.16 9.75 2.47
CA ILE A 131 6.28 8.93 1.98
C ILE A 131 6.48 9.12 0.48
N ILE A 132 5.41 8.91 -0.30
CA ILE A 132 5.48 8.99 -1.76
C ILE A 132 5.91 10.39 -2.19
N GLN A 133 5.26 11.44 -1.69
CA GLN A 133 5.62 12.81 -2.01
C GLN A 133 7.09 13.11 -1.73
N SER A 134 7.58 12.74 -0.54
CA SER A 134 8.96 12.99 -0.16
C SER A 134 9.95 12.38 -1.16
N TYR A 135 9.73 11.12 -1.54
CA TYR A 135 10.64 10.42 -2.45
C TYR A 135 10.37 10.67 -3.95
N THR A 136 9.32 11.42 -4.30
CA THR A 136 9.24 12.03 -5.64
C THR A 136 10.20 13.22 -5.79
N GLU A 137 10.45 13.95 -4.69
CA GLU A 137 11.28 15.16 -4.69
C GLU A 137 12.75 14.87 -4.37
N ARG A 138 13.03 13.81 -3.59
CA ARG A 138 14.39 13.43 -3.20
C ARG A 138 14.64 11.94 -3.39
N PRO A 139 15.90 11.54 -3.64
CA PRO A 139 16.21 10.13 -3.85
C PRO A 139 16.12 9.33 -2.54
N MET A 140 15.57 8.12 -2.64
CA MET A 140 15.67 7.09 -1.61
C MET A 140 16.86 6.16 -1.88
N THR A 141 17.44 5.61 -0.82
CA THR A 141 18.51 4.60 -0.92
C THR A 141 17.91 3.20 -0.98
N LEU A 142 18.18 2.50 -2.08
CA LEU A 142 17.88 1.09 -2.29
C LEU A 142 19.09 0.24 -1.89
N ILE A 143 18.84 -0.86 -1.17
CA ILE A 143 19.89 -1.78 -0.73
C ILE A 143 19.52 -3.18 -1.22
N ASP A 144 20.36 -3.75 -2.07
CA ASP A 144 20.23 -5.14 -2.49
C ASP A 144 20.64 -6.05 -1.33
N GLY A 145 19.73 -6.91 -0.88
CA GLY A 145 19.98 -7.83 0.22
C GLY A 145 21.00 -8.93 -0.07
N LYS A 146 21.31 -9.21 -1.35
CA LYS A 146 22.30 -10.21 -1.77
C LYS A 146 23.70 -9.62 -1.91
N THR A 147 23.79 -8.46 -2.58
CA THR A 147 25.08 -7.85 -2.93
C THR A 147 25.49 -6.74 -1.97
N SER A 148 24.58 -6.26 -1.12
CA SER A 148 24.75 -5.04 -0.32
C SER A 148 25.06 -3.79 -1.15
N ALA A 149 24.82 -3.84 -2.46
CA ALA A 149 24.92 -2.68 -3.33
C ALA A 149 23.93 -1.61 -2.86
N LYS A 150 24.41 -0.36 -2.81
CA LYS A 150 23.60 0.80 -2.47
C LYS A 150 23.36 1.61 -3.73
N GLU A 151 22.10 1.82 -4.03
CA GLU A 151 21.68 2.58 -5.19
C GLU A 151 20.72 3.67 -4.74
N GLN A 152 20.52 4.68 -5.59
CA GLN A 152 19.64 5.79 -5.28
C GLN A 152 18.68 6.05 -6.43
N THR A 153 17.41 6.28 -6.08
CA THR A 153 16.40 6.63 -7.06
C THR A 153 15.28 7.48 -6.46
N CYS A 154 14.63 8.29 -7.28
CA CYS A 154 13.37 8.95 -6.93
C CYS A 154 12.19 8.09 -7.40
N LEU A 155 10.99 8.36 -6.88
CA LEU A 155 9.75 7.77 -7.37
C LEU A 155 9.21 8.62 -8.52
N MET A 156 9.27 8.11 -9.76
CA MET A 156 8.96 8.93 -10.94
C MET A 156 7.72 8.47 -11.69
N PHE A 157 7.54 7.16 -11.87
CA PHE A 157 6.48 6.64 -12.71
C PHE A 157 5.51 5.79 -11.88
N PRO A 158 4.36 6.34 -11.47
CA PRO A 158 3.34 5.56 -10.77
C PRO A 158 2.77 4.51 -11.73
N VAL A 159 2.62 3.28 -11.24
CA VAL A 159 2.05 2.16 -11.98
C VAL A 159 0.84 1.62 -11.23
N LYS A 160 -0.20 1.26 -11.98
CA LYS A 160 -1.35 0.50 -11.48
C LYS A 160 -1.46 -0.79 -12.29
N PRO A 161 -1.47 -1.97 -11.66
CA PRO A 161 -1.68 -3.25 -12.32
C PRO A 161 -3.06 -3.37 -12.96
#